data_AF-A0A1H0GCR5-F1
#
_entry.id   AF-A0A1H0GCR5-F1
#
_cell.length_a   1.000
_cell.length_b   1.000
_cell.length_c   1.000
_cell.angle_alpha   90.00
_cell.angle_beta   90.00
_cell.angle_gamma   90.00
#
_symmetry.space_group_name_H-M   'P 1'
#
loop_
_entity.id
_entity.type
_entity.pdbx_description
1 polymer ?
#
loop_
_entity_poly.entity_id
_entity_poly.type
_entity_poly.pdbx_seq_one_letter_code
_entity_poly.pdbx_strand_id
1 'polypeptide(L)'
;MINVIERFLEAEISSQELYEDIHYFITSFHIRNGEFEANEFIIKKMDSVNFIIFPEYVYPTDGHREIPYCSSVYKDDLISKINEHAKTKGFTVKKLK
;
A
#
# COMPACT_ATOMS: atom_id res chain seq x y z
N MET A 1 5.34 -16.76 -10.11
CA MET A 1 5.33 -15.30 -10.36
C MET A 1 5.12 -14.64 -9.01
N ILE A 2 5.95 -13.67 -8.61
CA ILE A 2 5.82 -12.99 -7.31
C ILE A 2 4.55 -12.13 -7.36
N ASN A 3 3.59 -12.37 -6.47
CA ASN A 3 2.43 -11.50 -6.31
C ASN A 3 2.81 -10.32 -5.40
N VAL A 4 3.09 -9.16 -6.01
CA VAL A 4 3.53 -7.94 -5.31
C VAL A 4 2.52 -7.50 -4.26
N ILE A 5 1.22 -7.65 -4.55
CA ILE A 5 0.15 -7.23 -3.65
C ILE A 5 0.09 -8.13 -2.41
N GLU A 6 0.23 -9.45 -2.55
CA GLU A 6 0.26 -10.35 -1.39
C GLU A 6 1.41 -10.02 -0.44
N ARG A 7 2.60 -9.74 -0.97
CA ARG A 7 3.76 -9.34 -0.16
C ARG A 7 3.54 -7.99 0.53
N PHE A 8 2.98 -7.02 -0.19
CA PHE A 8 2.59 -5.74 0.38
C PHE A 8 1.63 -5.91 1.56
N LEU A 9 0.59 -6.75 1.42
CA LEU A 9 -0.38 -6.97 2.50
C LEU A 9 0.26 -7.58 3.74
N GLU A 10 1.14 -8.56 3.55
CA GLU A 10 1.85 -9.21 4.66
C GLU A 10 2.79 -8.25 5.40
N ALA A 11 3.56 -7.46 4.66
CA ALA A 11 4.54 -6.52 5.20
C ALA A 11 3.88 -5.30 5.87
N GLU A 12 2.89 -4.70 5.22
CA GLU A 12 2.41 -3.35 5.58
C GLU A 12 1.16 -3.34 6.43
N ILE A 13 0.31 -4.35 6.34
CA ILE A 13 -0.87 -4.47 7.20
C ILE A 13 -0.46 -5.23 8.47
N SER A 14 0.51 -4.70 9.21
CA SER A 14 1.13 -5.35 10.37
C SER A 14 0.64 -4.83 11.72
N SER A 15 0.04 -3.64 11.75
CA SER A 15 -0.60 -3.05 12.93
C SER A 15 -1.89 -2.33 12.59
N GLN A 16 -2.75 -2.09 13.58
CA GLN A 16 -3.96 -1.30 13.41
C GLN A 16 -3.64 0.13 12.93
N GLU A 17 -2.58 0.74 13.46
CA GLU A 17 -2.13 2.09 13.09
C GLU A 17 -1.72 2.17 11.62
N LEU A 18 -0.85 1.25 11.16
CA LEU A 18 -0.44 1.21 9.74
C LEU A 18 -1.61 0.95 8.80
N TYR A 19 -2.52 0.05 9.19
CA TYR A 19 -3.76 -0.16 8.43
C TYR A 19 -4.58 1.13 8.30
N GLU A 20 -4.76 1.87 9.39
CA GLU A 20 -5.55 3.10 9.39
C GLU A 20 -4.90 4.20 8.55
N ASP A 21 -3.58 4.37 8.63
CA ASP A 21 -2.83 5.36 7.87
C ASP A 21 -2.85 5.05 6.36
N ILE A 22 -2.61 3.78 5.98
CA ILE A 22 -2.71 3.32 4.59
C ILE A 22 -4.13 3.52 4.07
N HIS A 23 -5.14 3.12 4.84
CA HIS A 23 -6.54 3.30 4.45
C HIS A 23 -6.87 4.78 4.27
N TYR A 24 -6.43 5.65 5.18
CA TYR A 24 -6.61 7.10 5.08
C TYR A 24 -5.98 7.66 3.80
N PHE A 25 -4.73 7.33 3.52
CA PHE A 25 -4.03 7.80 2.32
C PHE A 25 -4.75 7.41 1.01
N ILE A 26 -5.17 6.16 0.90
CA ILE A 26 -5.90 5.63 -0.26
C ILE A 26 -7.26 6.32 -0.42
N THR A 27 -8.00 6.47 0.68
CA THR A 27 -9.39 6.97 0.64
C THR A 27 -9.54 8.48 0.65
N SER A 28 -8.53 9.22 1.09
CA SER A 28 -8.59 10.67 1.19
C SER A 28 -8.83 11.33 -0.18
N PHE A 29 -9.93 12.07 -0.29
CA PHE A 29 -10.23 12.91 -1.45
C PHE A 29 -9.37 14.17 -1.51
N HIS A 30 -8.80 14.59 -0.38
CA HIS A 30 -7.91 15.74 -0.30
C HIS A 30 -6.50 15.42 -0.84
N ILE A 31 -6.15 14.14 -0.94
CA ILE A 31 -4.90 13.67 -1.53
C ILE A 31 -5.21 13.20 -2.96
N ARG A 32 -4.96 14.04 -3.95
CA ARG A 32 -5.22 13.69 -5.37
C ARG A 32 -4.15 12.75 -5.92
N ASN A 33 -2.89 12.94 -5.54
CA ASN A 33 -1.74 12.11 -5.88
C ASN A 33 -0.70 12.24 -4.76
N GLY A 34 0.25 11.30 -4.70
CA GLY A 34 1.31 11.31 -3.70
C GLY A 34 1.94 9.96 -3.49
N GLU A 35 2.85 9.88 -2.52
CA GLU A 35 3.50 8.65 -2.07
C GLU A 35 3.23 8.46 -0.59
N PHE A 36 2.97 7.22 -0.19
CA PHE A 36 3.00 6.80 1.20
C PHE A 36 4.13 5.79 1.33
N GLU A 37 5.12 6.13 2.15
CA GLU A 37 6.23 5.27 2.51
C GLU A 37 5.82 4.44 3.73
N ALA A 38 5.58 3.14 3.50
CA ALA A 38 5.31 2.19 4.57
C ALA A 38 6.64 1.60 5.08
N ASN A 39 6.67 0.34 5.50
CA ASN A 39 7.89 -0.28 6.03
C ASN A 39 8.86 -0.71 4.91
N GLU A 40 8.36 -1.47 3.93
CA GLU A 40 9.13 -2.00 2.79
C GLU A 40 8.59 -1.46 1.46
N PHE A 41 7.29 -1.20 1.39
CA PHE A 41 6.59 -0.82 0.17
C PHE A 41 6.21 0.67 0.14
N ILE A 42 6.28 1.21 -1.07
CA ILE A 42 5.70 2.50 -1.43
C ILE A 42 4.32 2.26 -2.06
N ILE A 43 3.34 3.05 -1.60
CA ILE A 43 2.04 3.18 -2.27
C ILE A 43 2.06 4.51 -3.04
N LYS A 44 2.24 4.43 -4.36
CA LYS A 44 2.13 5.59 -5.24
C LYS A 44 0.69 5.79 -5.68
N LYS A 45 0.06 6.85 -5.19
CA LYS A 45 -1.25 7.29 -5.66
C LYS A 45 -1.08 8.14 -6.92
N MET A 46 -1.51 7.60 -8.06
CA MET A 46 -1.40 8.28 -9.35
C MET A 46 -2.54 9.29 -9.52
N ASP A 47 -3.75 8.90 -9.11
CA ASP A 47 -4.94 9.74 -9.07
C ASP A 47 -5.92 9.22 -7.99
N SER A 48 -7.19 9.64 -8.04
CA SER A 48 -8.21 9.22 -7.07
C SER A 48 -8.59 7.73 -7.14
N VAL A 49 -8.26 7.03 -8.23
CA VAL A 49 -8.68 5.64 -8.49
C VAL A 49 -7.53 4.70 -8.85
N ASN A 50 -6.37 5.20 -9.25
CA ASN A 50 -5.23 4.39 -9.72
C ASN A 50 -4.03 4.47 -8.77
N PHE A 51 -3.46 3.31 -8.45
CA PHE A 51 -2.31 3.16 -7.56
C PHE A 51 -1.23 2.27 -8.18
N ILE A 52 0.03 2.51 -7.84
CA ILE A 52 1.15 1.62 -8.11
C ILE A 52 1.78 1.25 -6.77
N ILE A 53 1.97 -0.04 -6.52
CA ILE A 53 2.60 -0.58 -5.31
C ILE A 53 3.90 -1.25 -5.70
N PHE A 54 4.97 -0.93 -4.99
CA PHE A 54 6.30 -1.48 -5.23
C PHE A 54 7.17 -1.35 -3.98
N PRO A 55 8.13 -2.25 -3.73
CA PRO A 55 9.16 -2.02 -2.74
C PRO A 55 10.24 -1.11 -3.31
N GLU A 56 10.91 -0.39 -2.43
CA GLU A 56 12.05 0.44 -2.77
C GLU A 56 13.23 0.04 -1.87
N TYR A 57 14.32 -0.41 -2.49
CA TYR A 57 15.54 -0.76 -1.76
C TYR A 57 16.65 0.23 -2.10
N VAL A 58 17.30 0.77 -1.06
CA VAL A 58 18.44 1.68 -1.21
C VAL A 58 19.73 0.89 -1.09
N TYR A 59 20.58 0.93 -2.12
CA TYR A 59 21.91 0.33 -2.09
C TYR A 59 22.84 1.14 -1.17
N PRO A 60 23.38 0.54 -0.09
CA PRO A 60 24.19 1.28 0.88
C PRO A 60 25.50 1.84 0.32
N THR A 61 25.97 1.31 -0.82
CA THR A 61 27.28 1.61 -1.40
C THR A 61 27.30 2.89 -2.23
N ASP A 62 26.20 3.22 -2.90
CA ASP A 62 26.12 4.35 -3.83
C ASP A 62 24.80 5.16 -3.72
N GLY A 63 23.85 4.70 -2.89
CA GLY A 63 22.57 5.36 -2.68
C GLY A 63 21.58 5.19 -3.83
N HIS A 64 21.88 4.35 -4.83
CA HIS A 64 20.92 4.05 -5.88
C HIS A 64 19.71 3.31 -5.32
N ARG A 65 18.54 3.63 -5.88
CA ARG A 65 17.26 3.02 -5.51
C ARG A 65 16.88 1.98 -6.55
N GLU A 66 16.49 0.80 -6.09
CA GLU A 66 15.95 -0.25 -6.94
C GLU A 66 14.47 -0.46 -6.66
N ILE A 67 13.72 -0.57 -7.76
CA ILE A 67 12.31 -0.96 -7.77
C ILE A 67 12.23 -2.28 -8.56
N PRO A 68 12.38 -3.44 -7.89
CA PRO A 68 12.56 -4.72 -8.57
C PRO A 68 11.27 -5.25 -9.21
N TYR A 69 10.10 -4.85 -8.72
CA TYR A 69 8.80 -5.19 -9.26
C TYR A 69 7.76 -4.17 -8.85
N CYS A 70 6.74 -3.99 -9.67
CA CYS A 70 5.60 -3.12 -9.37
C CYS A 70 4.28 -3.76 -9.78
N SER A 71 3.18 -3.30 -9.20
CA SER A 71 1.84 -3.67 -9.63
C SER A 71 0.93 -2.46 -9.58
N SER A 72 0.19 -2.25 -10.68
CA SER A 72 -0.90 -1.29 -10.71
C SER A 72 -2.17 -1.90 -10.16
N VAL A 73 -2.93 -1.14 -9.37
CA VAL A 73 -4.17 -1.61 -8.75
C VAL A 73 -5.19 -0.47 -8.65
N TYR A 74 -6.46 -0.79 -8.86
CA TYR A 74 -7.55 0.16 -8.68
C TYR A 74 -7.89 0.35 -7.20
N LYS A 75 -8.37 1.54 -6.83
CA LYS A 75 -8.76 1.89 -5.47
C LYS A 75 -9.63 0.83 -4.80
N ASP A 76 -10.72 0.44 -5.45
CA ASP A 76 -11.71 -0.44 -4.84
C ASP A 76 -11.16 -1.85 -4.61
N ASP A 77 -10.36 -2.35 -5.54
CA ASP A 77 -9.67 -3.64 -5.43
C ASP A 77 -8.59 -3.60 -4.32
N LEU A 78 -7.80 -2.52 -4.27
CA LEU A 78 -6.82 -2.32 -3.21
C LEU A 78 -7.48 -2.28 -1.84
N ILE A 79 -8.56 -1.50 -1.69
CA ILE A 79 -9.34 -1.38 -0.44
C ILE A 79 -9.95 -2.72 -0.03
N SER A 80 -10.51 -3.50 -0.97
CA SER A 80 -11.04 -4.83 -0.66
C SER A 80 -9.94 -5.71 -0.08
N LYS A 81 -8.78 -5.75 -0.74
CA LYS A 81 -7.63 -6.57 -0.33
C LYS A 81 -7.06 -6.18 1.03
N ILE A 82 -6.83 -4.88 1.30
CA ILE A 82 -6.34 -4.43 2.62
C ILE A 82 -7.37 -4.74 3.72
N ASN A 83 -8.68 -4.59 3.44
CA ASN A 83 -9.71 -4.85 4.43
C ASN A 83 -9.88 -6.35 4.70
N GLU A 84 -9.83 -7.19 3.66
CA GLU A 84 -9.85 -8.65 3.82
C GLU A 84 -8.66 -9.13 4.64
N HIS A 85 -7.46 -8.64 4.32
CA HIS A 85 -6.25 -9.01 5.06
C HIS A 85 -6.22 -8.46 6.50
N ALA A 86 -6.70 -7.23 6.72
CA ALA A 86 -6.83 -6.67 8.07
C ALA A 86 -7.80 -7.50 8.93
N LYS A 87 -8.90 -8.00 8.36
CA LYS A 87 -9.84 -8.89 9.07
C LYS A 87 -9.18 -10.20 9.49
N THR A 88 -8.36 -10.81 8.64
CA THR A 88 -7.67 -12.07 9.00
C THR A 88 -6.66 -11.87 10.14
N LYS A 89 -6.10 -10.66 10.26
CA LYS A 89 -5.24 -10.24 11.39
C LYS A 89 -5.99 -9.76 12.64
N GLY A 90 -7.34 -9.74 12.61
CA GLY A 90 -8.17 -9.34 13.74
C GLY A 90 -8.31 -7.83 13.94
N PHE A 91 -7.98 -7.03 12.92
CA PHE A 91 -8.06 -5.57 12.99
C PHE A 91 -9.48 -5.04 12.77
N THR A 92 -9.76 -3.87 13.32
CA THR A 92 -11.02 -3.16 13.11
C THR A 92 -10.99 -2.45 11.76
N VAL A 93 -11.78 -2.95 10.81
CA VAL A 93 -11.82 -2.39 9.45
C VAL A 93 -12.78 -1.21 9.31
N LYS A 94 -12.39 -0.22 8.51
CA LYS A 94 -13.24 0.92 8.13
C LYS A 94 -14.19 0.50 7.00
N LYS A 95 -15.41 1.03 7.02
CA LYS A 95 -16.35 0.92 5.90
C LYS A 95 -16.10 2.06 4.91
N LEU A 96 -16.12 1.74 3.62
CA LEU A 96 -16.27 2.74 2.56
C LEU A 96 -17.56 3.51 2.83
N LYS A 97 -17.45 4.83 2.99
CA LYS A 97 -18.60 5.75 3.00
C LYS A 97 -18.84 6.27 1.60
#